data_AF-A0A3B0UKM3-F1
#
_entry.id   AF-A0A3B0UKM3-F1
#
_cell.length_a   1.000
_cell.length_b   1.000
_cell.length_c   1.000
_cell.angle_alpha   90.00
_cell.angle_beta   90.00
_cell.angle_gamma   90.00
#
_symmetry.space_group_name_H-M   'P 1'
#
loop_
_entity.id
_entity.type
_entity.pdbx_description
1 polymer ?
#
loop_
_entity_poly.entity_id
_entity_poly.type
_entity_poly.pdbx_seq_one_letter_code
_entity_poly.pdbx_strand_id
1 'polypeptide(L)'
;FKGLKEIAFPTDFTNFYEAKLLQNLTSLSNYSEALLRFLFLSKKEVTLNKEQQWNKETLHDYFKNQPHGFHVEVNQNFEVSIEKFINKMKIDLVVMVAKNLNLFEQILFRPKVTTISYYSKLPFLILH
;
A
#
# COMPACT_ATOMS: atom_id res chain seq x y z
N PHE A 1 1.94 16.51 16.85
CA PHE A 1 1.58 15.66 15.70
C PHE A 1 1.81 16.49 14.43
N LYS A 2 2.64 16.04 13.47
CA LYS A 2 3.02 16.81 12.26
C LYS A 2 2.13 16.52 11.03
N GLY A 3 1.04 15.78 11.21
CA GLY A 3 0.19 15.29 10.11
C GLY A 3 0.79 14.07 9.41
N LEU A 4 -0.05 13.25 8.77
CA LEU A 4 0.39 12.19 7.86
C LEU A 4 0.70 12.85 6.51
N LYS A 5 1.88 12.63 5.93
CA LYS A 5 2.25 13.20 4.63
C LYS A 5 2.33 12.15 3.53
N GLU A 6 2.74 10.94 3.89
CA GLU A 6 2.94 9.85 2.96
C GLU A 6 2.23 8.59 3.47
N ILE A 7 1.23 8.13 2.73
CA ILE A 7 0.43 6.96 3.08
C ILE A 7 0.70 5.86 2.06
N ALA A 8 1.24 4.73 2.52
CA ALA A 8 1.42 3.56 1.68
C ALA A 8 0.17 2.69 1.69
N PHE A 9 -0.22 2.22 0.50
CA PHE A 9 -1.31 1.27 0.32
C PHE A 9 -0.79 0.06 -0.48
N PRO A 10 -0.34 -1.01 0.19
CA PRO A 10 0.07 -2.24 -0.47
C PRO A 10 -1.11 -2.90 -1.18
N THR A 11 -0.93 -3.24 -2.45
CA THR A 11 -1.96 -3.85 -3.29
C THR A 11 -1.35 -4.84 -4.27
N ASP A 12 -2.09 -5.88 -4.61
CA ASP A 12 -1.76 -6.84 -5.67
C ASP A 12 -2.61 -6.61 -6.94
N PHE A 13 -3.45 -5.57 -6.93
CA PHE A 13 -4.44 -5.23 -7.96
C PHE A 13 -5.38 -6.38 -8.33
N THR A 14 -5.50 -7.41 -7.50
CA THR A 14 -6.32 -8.60 -7.85
C THR A 14 -7.81 -8.33 -7.71
N ASN A 15 -8.21 -7.46 -6.79
CA ASN A 15 -9.59 -7.19 -6.48
C ASN A 15 -9.93 -5.71 -6.67
N PHE A 16 -11.18 -5.45 -7.04
CA PHE A 16 -11.76 -4.12 -6.87
C PHE A 16 -11.91 -3.79 -5.38
N TYR A 17 -11.71 -2.52 -5.09
CA TYR A 17 -11.99 -1.97 -3.77
C TYR A 17 -13.40 -1.37 -3.76
N GLU A 18 -14.16 -1.66 -2.71
CA GLU A 18 -15.50 -1.12 -2.54
C GLU A 18 -15.47 0.40 -2.43
N ALA A 19 -16.50 1.08 -2.96
CA ALA A 19 -16.58 2.53 -2.96
C ALA A 19 -16.44 3.14 -1.54
N LYS A 20 -17.02 2.48 -0.52
CA LYS A 20 -16.90 2.90 0.88
C LYS A 20 -15.45 2.87 1.38
N LEU A 21 -14.68 1.86 1.01
CA LEU A 21 -13.27 1.75 1.38
C LEU A 21 -12.44 2.85 0.71
N LEU A 22 -12.67 3.07 -0.58
CA LEU A 22 -11.99 4.13 -1.32
C LEU A 22 -12.35 5.51 -0.79
N GLN A 23 -13.60 5.73 -0.38
CA GLN A 23 -14.05 6.98 0.25
C GLN A 23 -13.39 7.20 1.62
N ASN A 24 -13.21 6.14 2.42
CA ASN A 24 -12.48 6.23 3.68
C ASN A 24 -11.01 6.61 3.44
N LEU A 25 -10.36 5.97 2.46
CA LEU A 25 -8.98 6.29 2.09
C LEU A 25 -8.84 7.75 1.59
N THR A 26 -9.80 8.21 0.78
CA THR A 26 -9.91 9.60 0.27
C THR A 26 -10.06 10.60 1.41
N SER A 27 -10.91 10.29 2.37
CA SER A 27 -11.17 11.17 3.53
C SER A 27 -9.93 11.28 4.41
N LEU A 28 -9.23 10.16 4.61
CA LEU A 28 -7.98 10.10 5.37
C LEU A 28 -6.86 10.90 4.70
N SER A 29 -6.66 10.72 3.39
CA SER A 29 -5.63 11.45 2.64
C SER A 29 -5.93 12.95 2.60
N ASN A 30 -7.18 13.35 2.35
CA ASN A 30 -7.58 14.76 2.31
C ASN A 30 -7.42 15.45 3.66
N TYR A 31 -7.80 14.79 4.76
CA TYR A 31 -7.71 15.38 6.10
C TYR A 31 -6.28 15.80 6.46
N SER A 32 -5.30 15.11 5.89
CA SER A 32 -3.88 15.30 6.19
C SER A 32 -3.08 15.89 5.02
N GLU A 33 -3.74 16.20 3.89
CA GLU A 33 -3.11 16.55 2.61
C GLU A 33 -2.01 15.55 2.20
N ALA A 34 -2.22 14.27 2.53
CA ALA A 34 -1.24 13.22 2.33
C ALA A 34 -1.22 12.70 0.89
N LEU A 35 -0.03 12.31 0.44
CA LEU A 35 0.21 11.60 -0.81
C LEU A 35 -0.11 10.11 -0.64
N LEU A 36 -0.96 9.58 -1.52
CA LEU A 36 -1.26 8.15 -1.57
C LEU A 36 -0.25 7.41 -2.44
N ARG A 37 0.37 6.36 -1.88
CA ARG A 37 1.38 5.53 -2.55
C ARG A 37 0.86 4.10 -2.70
N PHE A 38 0.32 3.79 -3.88
CA PHE A 38 -0.09 2.44 -4.22
C PHE A 38 1.15 1.58 -4.51
N LEU A 39 1.42 0.59 -3.65
CA LEU A 39 2.62 -0.23 -3.72
C LEU A 39 2.26 -1.65 -4.16
N PHE A 40 2.72 -2.03 -5.36
CA PHE A 40 2.69 -3.41 -5.83
C PHE A 40 3.99 -4.12 -5.47
N LEU A 41 3.87 -5.25 -4.76
CA LEU A 41 4.99 -6.08 -4.35
C LEU A 41 5.02 -7.36 -5.20
N SER A 42 6.15 -7.65 -5.81
CA SER A 42 6.33 -8.89 -6.58
C SER A 42 7.67 -9.56 -6.29
N LYS A 43 7.70 -10.90 -6.34
CA LYS A 43 8.91 -11.68 -6.09
C LYS A 43 9.87 -11.69 -7.28
N LYS A 44 9.35 -11.42 -8.46
CA LYS A 44 10.04 -11.40 -9.74
C LYS A 44 9.43 -10.32 -10.62
N GLU A 45 10.09 -9.94 -11.70
CA GLU A 45 9.47 -9.07 -12.69
C GLU A 45 8.21 -9.76 -13.24
N VAL A 46 7.09 -9.05 -13.17
CA VAL A 46 5.78 -9.53 -13.59
C VAL A 46 5.08 -8.41 -14.32
N THR A 47 4.55 -8.74 -15.50
CA THR A 47 3.58 -7.89 -16.18
C THR A 47 2.21 -8.14 -15.56
N LEU A 48 1.54 -7.06 -15.13
CA LEU A 48 0.16 -7.16 -14.65
C LEU A 48 -0.71 -7.80 -15.73
N ASN A 49 -1.57 -8.73 -15.33
CA ASN A 49 -2.54 -9.29 -16.26
C ASN A 49 -3.61 -8.22 -16.61
N LYS A 50 -4.48 -8.50 -17.57
CA LYS A 50 -5.50 -7.55 -18.04
C LYS A 50 -6.40 -7.04 -16.91
N GLU A 51 -6.80 -7.92 -16.00
CA GLU A 51 -7.66 -7.59 -14.87
C GLU A 51 -6.93 -6.70 -13.84
N GLN A 52 -5.69 -7.03 -13.51
CA GLN A 52 -4.85 -6.21 -12.63
C GLN A 52 -4.57 -4.82 -13.22
N GLN A 53 -4.32 -4.76 -14.53
CA GLN A 53 -4.13 -3.49 -15.23
C GLN A 53 -5.42 -2.65 -15.19
N TRP A 54 -6.57 -3.26 -15.45
CA TRP A 54 -7.87 -2.61 -15.34
C TRP A 54 -8.16 -2.09 -13.93
N ASN A 55 -7.86 -2.88 -12.90
CA ASN A 55 -8.04 -2.49 -11.49
C ASN A 55 -7.12 -1.33 -11.10
N LYS A 56 -5.88 -1.33 -11.59
CA LYS A 56 -4.93 -0.22 -11.41
C LYS A 56 -5.43 1.07 -12.08
N GLU A 57 -5.94 0.98 -13.31
CA GLU A 57 -6.52 2.11 -14.04
C GLU A 57 -7.77 2.65 -13.34
N THR A 58 -8.65 1.77 -12.86
CA THR A 58 -9.84 2.16 -12.08
C THR A 58 -9.45 2.92 -10.81
N LEU A 59 -8.41 2.48 -10.10
CA LEU A 59 -7.86 3.20 -8.94
C LEU A 59 -7.31 4.57 -9.34
N HIS A 60 -6.56 4.65 -10.44
CA HIS A 60 -6.03 5.91 -10.94
C HIS A 60 -7.15 6.91 -11.23
N ASP A 61 -8.19 6.47 -11.94
CA ASP A 61 -9.33 7.31 -12.30
C ASP A 61 -10.10 7.78 -11.07
N TYR A 62 -10.26 6.92 -10.06
CA TYR A 62 -10.89 7.27 -8.80
C TYR A 62 -10.12 8.37 -8.07
N PHE A 63 -8.79 8.26 -8.02
CA PHE A 63 -7.91 9.19 -7.31
C PHE A 63 -7.35 10.32 -8.18
N LYS A 64 -7.81 10.52 -9.42
CA LYS A 64 -7.24 11.49 -10.38
C LYS A 64 -7.12 12.92 -9.87
N ASN A 65 -8.02 13.32 -8.96
CA ASN A 65 -8.05 14.66 -8.37
C ASN A 65 -7.31 14.74 -7.03
N GLN A 66 -6.64 13.66 -6.61
CA GLN A 66 -5.84 13.59 -5.41
C GLN A 66 -4.38 13.26 -5.74
N PRO A 67 -3.41 13.80 -4.99
CA PRO A 67 -2.01 13.43 -5.15
C PRO A 67 -1.79 11.95 -4.85
N HIS A 68 -1.47 11.17 -5.87
CA HIS A 68 -1.19 9.74 -5.72
C HIS A 68 -0.11 9.26 -6.69
N GLY A 69 0.50 8.11 -6.38
CA GLY A 69 1.51 7.48 -7.23
C GLY A 69 1.46 5.96 -7.13
N PHE A 70 1.82 5.30 -8.24
CA PHE A 70 1.95 3.86 -8.33
C PHE A 70 3.42 3.46 -8.29
N HIS A 71 3.74 2.49 -7.44
CA HIS A 71 5.09 2.01 -7.21
C HIS A 71 5.12 0.49 -7.33
N VAL A 72 6.24 -0.02 -7.82
CA VAL A 72 6.52 -1.45 -7.91
C VAL A 72 7.84 -1.71 -7.21
N GLU A 73 7.85 -2.65 -6.26
CA GLU A 73 9.09 -3.16 -5.67
C GLU A 73 9.19 -4.66 -5.95
N VAL A 74 10.27 -5.05 -6.63
CA VAL A 74 10.56 -6.44 -6.98
C VAL A 74 11.63 -6.98 -6.04
N ASN A 75 11.26 -7.94 -5.20
CA ASN A 75 12.17 -8.64 -4.30
C ASN A 75 11.60 -9.99 -3.88
N GLN A 76 12.45 -11.02 -3.78
CA GLN A 76 12.03 -12.33 -3.26
C GLN A 76 11.42 -12.26 -1.86
N ASN A 77 11.80 -11.24 -1.07
CA ASN A 77 11.29 -10.96 0.25
C ASN A 77 10.49 -9.65 0.31
N PHE A 78 9.17 -9.77 0.53
CA PHE A 78 8.25 -8.63 0.62
C PHE A 78 8.52 -7.72 1.82
N GLU A 79 8.98 -8.27 2.93
CA GLU A 79 9.28 -7.47 4.13
C GLU A 79 10.48 -6.54 3.88
N VAL A 80 11.49 -7.02 3.14
CA VAL A 80 12.63 -6.19 2.74
C VAL A 80 12.18 -5.10 1.76
N SER A 81 11.32 -5.44 0.79
CA SER A 81 10.75 -4.45 -0.13
C SER A 81 9.97 -3.37 0.60
N ILE A 82 9.09 -3.74 1.52
CA ILE A 82 8.25 -2.77 2.22
C ILE A 82 9.09 -1.91 3.17
N GLU A 83 10.08 -2.47 3.88
CA GLU A 83 10.98 -1.67 4.72
C GLU A 83 11.77 -0.65 3.90
N LYS A 84 12.33 -1.10 2.77
CA LYS A 84 13.05 -0.21 1.83
C LYS A 84 12.12 0.88 1.31
N PHE A 85 10.90 0.53 0.93
CA PHE A 85 9.90 1.47 0.44
C PHE A 85 9.52 2.50 1.50
N ILE A 86 9.21 2.06 2.72
CA ILE A 86 8.88 2.90 3.87
C ILE A 86 10.01 3.90 4.12
N ASN A 87 11.26 3.43 4.16
CA ASN A 87 12.42 4.28 4.43
C ASN A 87 12.73 5.27 3.29
N LYS A 88 12.53 4.84 2.03
CA LYS A 88 12.78 5.65 0.84
C LYS A 88 11.74 6.77 0.68
N MET A 89 10.46 6.42 0.82
CA MET A 89 9.35 7.35 0.62
C MET A 89 9.00 8.14 1.89
N LYS A 90 9.61 7.79 3.04
CA LYS A 90 9.28 8.39 4.35
C LYS A 90 7.80 8.22 4.69
N ILE A 91 7.31 7.00 4.49
CA ILE A 91 5.92 6.64 4.79
C ILE A 91 5.63 6.91 6.27
N ASP A 92 4.48 7.52 6.56
CA ASP A 92 3.99 7.83 7.90
C ASP A 92 2.91 6.85 8.37
N LEU A 93 2.21 6.22 7.43
CA LEU A 93 1.14 5.24 7.68
C LEU A 93 1.07 4.21 6.56
N VAL A 94 0.92 2.93 6.91
CA VAL A 94 0.52 1.89 5.96
C VAL A 94 -0.96 1.57 6.16
N VAL A 95 -1.75 1.72 5.10
CA VAL A 95 -3.17 1.33 5.06
C VAL A 95 -3.29 0.02 4.29
N MET A 96 -3.93 -0.98 4.87
CA MET A 96 -4.14 -2.29 4.23
C MET A 96 -5.63 -2.67 4.26
N VAL A 97 -6.02 -3.54 3.34
CA VAL A 97 -7.39 -4.05 3.25
C VAL A 97 -7.43 -5.48 3.76
N ALA A 98 -8.33 -5.77 4.69
CA ALA A 98 -8.44 -7.08 5.32
C ALA A 98 -8.74 -8.22 4.32
N LYS A 99 -9.39 -7.91 3.19
CA LYS A 99 -9.65 -8.87 2.11
C LYS A 99 -8.36 -9.42 1.47
N ASN A 100 -7.25 -8.68 1.54
CA ASN A 100 -5.95 -9.12 1.03
C ASN A 100 -5.17 -9.88 2.11
N LEU A 101 -5.77 -10.93 2.70
CA LEU A 101 -5.23 -11.70 3.83
C LEU A 101 -3.80 -12.20 3.58
N ASN A 102 -3.52 -12.72 2.38
CA ASN A 102 -2.18 -13.23 2.05
C ASN A 102 -1.10 -12.14 2.09
N LEU A 103 -1.41 -10.93 1.64
CA LEU A 103 -0.47 -9.81 1.64
C LEU A 103 -0.31 -9.26 3.07
N PHE A 104 -1.43 -9.14 3.78
CA PHE A 104 -1.50 -8.76 5.19
C PHE A 104 -0.70 -9.68 6.10
N GLU A 105 -0.87 -11.00 6.00
CA GLU A 105 -0.10 -11.98 6.78
C GLU A 105 1.40 -11.90 6.50
N GLN A 106 1.78 -11.73 5.23
CA GLN A 106 3.19 -11.67 4.82
C GLN A 106 3.89 -10.41 5.32
N ILE A 107 3.16 -9.30 5.46
CA ILE A 107 3.74 -8.03 5.94
C ILE A 107 3.71 -7.97 7.48
N LEU A 108 2.60 -8.32 8.12
CA LEU A 108 2.41 -8.02 9.55
C LEU A 108 2.68 -9.18 10.51
N PHE A 109 2.46 -10.43 10.11
CA PHE A 109 2.44 -11.54 11.08
C PHE A 109 3.52 -12.59 10.91
N ARG A 110 4.17 -12.65 9.75
CA ARG A 110 5.22 -13.65 9.50
C ARG A 110 6.54 -13.01 9.09
N PRO A 111 7.16 -12.16 9.94
CA PRO A 111 8.47 -11.63 9.62
C PRO A 111 9.48 -12.77 9.58
N LYS A 112 9.98 -13.11 8.40
CA LYS A 112 11.03 -14.12 8.20
C LYS A 112 12.42 -13.53 8.45
N VAL A 113 12.55 -12.21 8.47
CA VAL A 113 13.82 -11.51 8.63
C VAL A 113 13.83 -10.74 9.95
N THR A 114 14.68 -11.19 10.86
CA THR A 114 14.76 -10.68 12.24
C THR A 114 15.29 -9.25 12.36
N THR A 115 15.90 -8.70 11.31
CA THR A 115 16.45 -7.33 11.31
C THR A 115 15.44 -6.25 10.93
N ILE A 116 14.26 -6.64 10.47
CA ILE A 116 13.23 -5.72 10.00
C ILE A 116 12.56 -5.05 11.19
N SER A 117 12.28 -3.75 11.09
CA SER A 117 11.83 -2.95 12.24
C SER A 117 10.64 -2.02 11.98
N TYR A 118 10.09 -1.99 10.76
CA TYR A 118 9.01 -1.05 10.44
C TYR A 118 7.75 -1.27 11.27
N TYR A 119 7.43 -2.51 11.64
CA TYR A 119 6.22 -2.86 12.40
C TYR A 119 6.23 -2.28 13.82
N SER A 120 7.40 -1.94 14.38
CA SER A 120 7.53 -1.28 15.68
C SER A 120 7.64 0.24 15.60
N LYS A 121 7.79 0.80 14.39
CA LYS A 121 8.06 2.23 14.15
C LYS A 121 6.96 2.96 13.40
N LEU A 122 6.10 2.23 12.70
CA LEU A 122 5.07 2.78 11.83
C LEU A 122 3.68 2.28 12.25
N PRO A 123 2.67 3.16 12.32
CA PRO A 123 1.29 2.73 12.48
C PRO A 123 0.79 1.98 11.23
N PHE A 124 -0.15 1.05 11.47
CA PHE A 124 -0.89 0.33 10.44
C PHE A 124 -2.38 0.54 10.65
N LEU A 125 -3.10 0.83 9.56
CA LEU A 125 -4.55 0.94 9.56
C LEU A 125 -5.15 -0.14 8.67
N ILE A 126 -6.03 -0.96 9.22
CA ILE A 126 -6.72 -2.02 8.48
C ILE A 126 -8.15 -1.58 8.19
N LEU A 127 -8.51 -1.57 6.92
CA LEU A 127 -9.85 -1.27 6.44
C LEU A 127 -10.62 -2.57 6.11
N HIS A 128 -11.89 -2.60 6.51
CA HIS A 128 -12.84 -3.70 6.31
C HIS A 128 -13.92 -3.31 5.32
#